data_AF-A0A969I9R3-F1
#
_entry.id   AF-A0A969I9R3-F1
#
_cell.length_a   1.000
_cell.length_b   1.000
_cell.length_c   1.000
_cell.angle_alpha   90.00
_cell.angle_beta   90.00
_cell.angle_gamma   90.00
#
_symmetry.space_group_name_H-M   'P 1'
#
loop_
_entity.id
_entity.type
_entity.pdbx_description
1 polymer ?
#
loop_
_entity_poly.entity_id
_entity_poly.type
_entity_poly.pdbx_seq_one_letter_code
_entity_poly.pdbx_strand_id
1 'polypeptide(L)' 'MTTAETLAEFLVATPTEDLPEQTTDLAAMIIASTLASAACGRHIESAKVIRDIEVERGGRPDATLWFEPSIKLPVVG' A
#
# COMPACT_ATOMS: atom_id res chain seq x y z
N MET A 1 -14.16 -10.47 -25.31
CA MET A 1 -13.13 -9.92 -24.41
C MET A 1 -13.51 -8.49 -24.10
N THR A 2 -13.81 -8.20 -22.84
CA THR A 2 -14.03 -6.84 -22.34
C THR A 2 -12.69 -6.20 -21.97
N THR A 3 -12.65 -4.87 -21.84
CA THR A 3 -11.44 -4.17 -21.35
C THR A 3 -10.99 -4.68 -19.97
N ALA A 4 -11.94 -5.05 -19.10
CA ALA A 4 -11.64 -5.62 -17.79
C ALA A 4 -10.97 -7.00 -17.91
N GLU A 5 -11.47 -7.86 -18.81
CA GLU A 5 -10.87 -9.17 -19.07
C GLU A 5 -9.45 -9.04 -19.65
N THR A 6 -9.25 -8.13 -20.61
CA THR A 6 -7.94 -7.89 -21.21
C THR A 6 -6.92 -7.38 -20.19
N LEU A 7 -7.32 -6.45 -19.31
CA LEU A 7 -6.43 -5.95 -18.26
C LEU A 7 -6.10 -7.03 -17.23
N ALA A 8 -7.09 -7.84 -16.83
CA ALA A 8 -6.87 -8.93 -15.89
C ALA A 8 -5.88 -9.97 -16.46
N GLU A 9 -6.04 -10.35 -17.72
CA GLU A 9 -5.13 -11.28 -18.40
C GLU A 9 -3.71 -10.71 -18.45
N PHE A 10 -3.55 -9.44 -18.85
CA PHE A 10 -2.24 -8.77 -18.88
C PHE A 10 -1.56 -8.77 -17.50
N LEU A 11 -2.28 -8.40 -16.43
CA LEU A 11 -1.70 -8.32 -15.08
C LEU A 11 -1.30 -9.69 -14.52
N VAL A 12 -2.07 -10.73 -14.80
CA VAL A 12 -1.79 -12.09 -14.30
C VAL A 12 -0.67 -12.75 -15.11
N ALA A 13 -0.57 -12.45 -16.40
CA ALA A 13 0.39 -13.08 -17.31
C ALA A 13 1.76 -12.39 -17.36
N THR A 14 1.93 -11.21 -16.76
CA THR A 14 3.21 -10.46 -16.81
C THR A 14 4.08 -10.78 -15.59
N PRO A 15 5.14 -11.59 -15.73
CA PRO A 15 6.07 -11.85 -14.65
C PRO A 15 7.07 -10.70 -14.48
N THR A 16 7.81 -10.69 -13.37
CA THR A 16 8.74 -9.59 -13.06
C THR A 16 9.96 -9.60 -14.01
N GLU A 17 10.39 -10.78 -14.46
CA GLU A 17 11.48 -10.93 -15.43
C GLU A 17 11.19 -10.33 -16.81
N ASP A 18 9.91 -10.11 -17.15
CA ASP A 18 9.51 -9.48 -18.41
C ASP A 18 9.48 -7.95 -18.31
N LEU A 19 9.69 -7.39 -17.11
CA LEU A 19 9.76 -5.95 -16.92
C LEU A 19 11.12 -5.40 -17.39
N PRO A 20 11.15 -4.22 -18.04
CA PRO A 20 12.40 -3.52 -18.29
C PRO A 20 13.20 -3.31 -17.00
N GLU A 21 14.52 -3.47 -17.04
CA GLU A 21 15.40 -3.40 -15.86
C GLU A 21 15.14 -2.14 -15.01
N GLN A 22 15.04 -0.99 -15.69
CA GLN A 22 14.78 0.32 -15.08
C GLN A 22 13.45 0.39 -14.29
N THR A 23 12.49 -0.49 -14.58
CA THR A 23 11.20 -0.54 -13.88
C THR A 23 11.38 -0.76 -12.38
N THR A 24 12.30 -1.65 -12.00
CA THR A 24 12.52 -1.99 -10.59
C THR A 24 13.23 -0.87 -9.83
N ASP A 25 14.16 -0.17 -10.47
CA ASP A 25 14.82 1.02 -9.91
C ASP A 25 13.81 2.14 -9.64
N LEU A 26 12.95 2.42 -10.62
CA LEU A 26 11.89 3.42 -10.48
C LEU A 26 10.87 3.01 -9.42
N ALA A 27 10.51 1.73 -9.36
CA ALA A 27 9.60 1.21 -8.33
C ALA A 27 10.19 1.38 -6.93
N ALA A 28 11.48 1.06 -6.73
CA ALA A 28 12.15 1.25 -5.45
C ALA A 28 12.14 2.72 -5.01
N MET A 29 12.43 3.65 -5.94
CA MET A 29 12.36 5.08 -5.69
C MET A 29 10.94 5.53 -5.29
N ILE A 30 9.91 5.08 -6.01
CA ILE A 30 8.51 5.42 -5.74
C ILE A 30 8.09 4.90 -4.36
N ILE A 31 8.44 3.66 -4.02
CA ILE A 31 8.13 3.06 -2.72
C ILE A 31 8.80 3.84 -1.58
N ALA A 32 10.10 4.16 -1.72
CA ALA A 32 10.83 4.94 -0.73
C ALA A 32 10.22 6.33 -0.53
N SER A 33 9.90 7.03 -1.62
CA SER A 33 9.25 8.35 -1.58
C SER A 33 7.87 8.29 -0.92
N THR A 34 7.09 7.25 -1.20
CA THR A 34 5.77 7.03 -0.60
C THR A 34 5.88 6.82 0.92
N LEU A 35 6.81 5.98 1.37
CA LEU A 35 7.06 5.74 2.79
C LEU A 35 7.54 7.02 3.50
N ALA A 36 8.44 7.78 2.88
CA ALA A 36 8.89 9.07 3.42
C ALA A 36 7.73 10.08 3.55
N SER A 37 6.87 10.15 2.52
CA SER A 37 5.68 11.01 2.53
C SER A 37 4.70 10.61 3.62
N ALA A 38 4.47 9.30 3.81
CA ALA A 38 3.63 8.79 4.88
C ALA A 38 4.22 9.07 6.27
N ALA A 39 5.53 8.95 6.44
CA ALA A 39 6.22 9.27 7.69
C ALA A 39 6.03 10.74 8.08
N CYS A 40 6.28 11.66 7.15
CA CYS A 40 6.08 13.09 7.34
C CYS A 40 4.60 13.45 7.53
N GLY A 41 3.73 12.80 6.77
CA GLY A 41 2.29 13.06 6.73
C GLY A 41 1.48 12.48 7.90
N ARG A 42 2.04 11.54 8.68
CA ARG A 42 1.32 10.84 9.76
C ARG A 42 0.73 11.77 10.84
N HIS A 43 1.23 13.00 10.92
CA HIS A 43 0.80 14.00 11.90
C HIS A 43 -0.21 15.01 11.35
N ILE A 44 -0.55 14.94 10.06
CA ILE A 44 -1.64 15.73 9.48
C ILE A 44 -2.95 15.33 10.17
N GLU A 45 -3.78 16.30 10.54
CA GLU A 45 -5.00 16.06 11.33
C GLU A 45 -5.95 15.06 10.67
N SER A 46 -6.14 15.12 9.36
CA SER A 46 -6.96 14.13 8.64
C SER A 46 -6.39 12.71 8.76
N ALA A 47 -5.07 12.54 8.68
CA ALA A 47 -4.43 11.24 8.83
C ALA A 47 -4.59 10.68 10.25
N LYS A 48 -4.46 11.53 11.27
CA LYS A 48 -4.72 11.15 12.67
C LYS A 48 -6.16 10.70 12.89
N VAL A 49 -7.13 11.49 12.41
CA VAL A 49 -8.56 11.17 12.58
C VAL A 49 -8.90 9.83 11.97
N ILE A 50 -8.47 9.56 10.73
CA ILE A 50 -8.71 8.27 10.08
C ILE A 50 -8.03 7.14 10.84
N ARG A 51 -6.77 7.31 11.25
CA ARG A 51 -6.06 6.31 12.07
C ARG A 51 -6.82 5.98 13.35
N ASP A 52 -7.28 6.99 14.08
CA ASP A 52 -7.96 6.79 15.37
C ASP A 52 -9.28 6.05 15.18
N ILE A 53 -10.05 6.37 14.13
CA ILE A 53 -11.27 5.64 13.75
C ILE A 53 -10.97 4.16 13.46
N GLU A 54 -9.96 3.86 12.64
CA GLU A 54 -9.66 2.48 12.27
C GLU A 54 -9.08 1.68 13.46
N VAL A 55 -8.29 2.32 14.33
CA VAL A 55 -7.80 1.71 15.58
C VAL A 55 -8.96 1.38 16.52
N GLU A 56 -9.94 2.27 16.65
CA GLU A 56 -11.11 2.06 17.50
C GLU A 56 -12.04 0.96 16.95
N ARG A 57 -12.15 0.84 15.63
CA ARG A 57 -12.87 -0.26 14.97
C ARG A 57 -12.25 -1.64 15.24
N GLY A 58 -10.93 -1.70 15.39
CA GLY A 58 -10.21 -2.95 15.63
C GLY A 58 -10.37 -3.98 14.49
N GLY A 59 -10.35 -5.26 14.83
CA GLY A 59 -10.54 -6.37 13.87
C GLY A 59 -9.39 -7.37 13.85
N ARG A 60 -9.28 -8.12 12.76
CA ARG A 60 -8.23 -9.13 12.59
C ARG A 60 -6.86 -8.45 12.40
N PRO A 61 -5.82 -8.84 13.16
CA PRO A 61 -4.51 -8.17 13.14
C PRO A 61 -3.66 -8.63 11.94
N ASP A 62 -4.11 -8.31 10.71
CA ASP A 62 -3.52 -8.80 9.46
C ASP A 62 -2.26 -8.04 9.06
N ALA A 63 -2.24 -6.72 9.24
CA ALA A 63 -1.12 -5.86 8.84
C ALA A 63 -0.73 -4.88 9.94
N THR A 64 0.53 -4.42 9.89
CA THR A 64 1.08 -3.46 10.86
C THR A 64 0.83 -2.04 10.38
N LEU A 65 0.37 -1.17 11.28
CA LEU A 65 0.26 0.25 10.99
C LEU A 65 1.65 0.87 10.85
N TRP A 66 1.90 1.59 9.75
CA TRP A 66 3.20 2.20 9.52
C TRP A 66 3.60 3.14 10.67
N PHE A 67 4.84 3.00 11.12
CA PHE A 67 5.45 3.78 12.20
C PHE A 67 4.81 3.57 13.59
N GLU A 68 3.95 2.57 13.77
CA GLU A 68 3.35 2.18 15.05
C GLU A 68 3.38 0.64 15.19
N PRO A 69 4.55 0.04 15.47
CA PRO A 69 4.77 -1.41 15.35
C PRO A 69 3.92 -2.26 16.32
N SER A 70 3.38 -1.65 17.38
CA SER A 70 2.47 -2.31 18.33
C SER A 70 1.03 -2.41 17.83
N ILE A 71 0.66 -1.68 16.77
CA ILE A 71 -0.71 -1.60 16.26
C ILE A 71 -0.84 -2.46 15.00
N LYS A 72 -1.83 -3.35 15.00
CA LYS A 72 -2.20 -4.16 13.84
C LYS A 72 -3.68 -4.00 13.51
N LEU A 73 -3.99 -3.91 12.23
CA LEU A 73 -5.33 -3.66 11.68
C LEU A 73 -5.64 -4.65 10.54
N PRO A 74 -6.92 -4.82 10.16
CA PRO A 74 -7.30 -5.57 8.97
C PRO A 74 -6.71 -4.97 7.69
N VAL A 75 -6.35 -5.82 6.72
CA VAL A 75 -5.92 -5.38 5.37
C VAL A 75 -7.08 -4.93 4.49
N VAL A 76 -8.29 -5.38 4.82
CA VAL A 76 -9.54 -5.03 4.16
C VAL A 76 -10.57 -4.82 5.27
N GLY A 77 -11.19 -3.63 5.27
CA GLY A 77 -12.27 -3.26 6.20
C GLY A 77 -13.61 -3.86 5.83
#